data_AF-A0A962YPW1-F1
#
_entry.id   AF-A0A962YPW1-F1
#
_cell.length_a   1.000
_cell.length_b   1.000
_cell.length_c   1.000
_cell.angle_alpha   90.00
_cell.angle_beta   90.00
_cell.angle_gamma   90.00
#
_symmetry.space_group_name_H-M   'P 1'
#
loop_
_entity.id
_entity.type
_entity.pdbx_description
1 polymer ?
#
loop_
_entity_poly.entity_id
_entity_poly.type
_entity_poly.pdbx_seq_one_letter_code
_entity_poly.pdbx_strand_id
1 'polypeptide(L)'
;MTLTLPSGLLAAALLFWGWRTELWPLALPMALILELAPRVHWRWALDDKALARVIDLTALLWVGALMLLFTRYLNQPPLATHLYTLASWFPLLLFPPLAIQRYSTAGTFRLGHLFYSLRRSRSELAGRLLKLELSYFVVCLLAASVTAQPGYLLGAGPLLFWLLIAARPRRYRWPLVVALSLAACLAAWPLSFSLHRLQLDMEDRFTEWFQDWLVDFDPYRSSTSLGDIGELKLSDRVVLRLKPMSGDRGPWLLRAASYNSYFDG
;
A
#
# COMPACT_ATOMS: atom_id res chain seq x y z
N MET A 1 -25.83 11.14 -0.51
CA MET A 1 -25.16 12.46 -0.47
C MET A 1 -23.81 12.32 -1.16
N THR A 2 -23.58 12.98 -2.30
CA THR A 2 -22.24 12.93 -2.92
C THR A 2 -21.39 14.01 -2.26
N LEU A 3 -20.35 13.59 -1.52
CA LEU A 3 -19.37 14.52 -0.98
C LEU A 3 -18.65 15.16 -2.17
N THR A 4 -18.83 16.47 -2.35
CA THR A 4 -18.05 17.26 -3.31
C THR A 4 -16.82 17.76 -2.59
N LEU A 5 -15.65 17.41 -3.09
CA LEU A 5 -14.40 17.90 -2.51
C LEU A 5 -14.25 19.40 -2.81
N PRO A 6 -13.77 20.19 -1.83
CA PRO A 6 -13.44 21.59 -2.06
C PRO A 6 -12.30 21.71 -3.08
N SER A 7 -12.34 22.77 -3.90
CA SER A 7 -11.28 23.04 -4.88
C SER A 7 -9.95 23.27 -4.16
N GLY A 8 -8.88 22.67 -4.70
CA GLY A 8 -7.51 22.77 -4.14
C GLY A 8 -7.13 21.67 -3.15
N LEU A 9 -8.09 21.00 -2.49
CA LEU A 9 -7.76 19.99 -1.48
C LEU A 9 -7.07 18.75 -2.08
N LEU A 10 -7.51 18.31 -3.27
CA LEU A 10 -6.88 17.20 -4.00
C LEU A 10 -5.46 17.58 -4.46
N ALA A 11 -5.24 18.83 -4.90
CA ALA A 11 -3.93 19.32 -5.28
C ALA A 11 -2.98 19.38 -4.07
N ALA A 12 -3.46 19.87 -2.92
CA ALA A 12 -2.71 19.87 -1.67
C ALA A 12 -2.32 18.46 -1.21
N ALA A 13 -3.23 17.48 -1.35
CA ALA A 13 -2.95 16.08 -1.04
C ALA A 13 -1.87 15.47 -1.95
N LEU A 14 -1.88 15.82 -3.25
CA LEU A 14 -0.86 15.38 -4.20
C LEU A 14 0.51 16.00 -3.91
N LEU A 15 0.54 17.30 -3.60
CA LEU A 15 1.78 17.97 -3.20
C LEU A 15 2.34 17.38 -1.90
N PHE A 16 1.47 17.05 -0.94
CA PHE A 16 1.88 16.35 0.28
C PHE A 16 2.47 14.96 0.00
N TRP A 17 1.81 14.18 -0.86
CA TRP A 17 2.35 12.89 -1.31
C TRP A 17 3.70 13.04 -2.03
N GLY A 18 3.82 14.03 -2.92
CA GLY A 18 5.08 14.36 -3.61
C GLY A 18 6.18 14.78 -2.64
N TRP A 19 5.84 15.56 -1.60
CA TRP A 19 6.78 15.90 -0.52
C TRP A 19 7.33 14.65 0.15
N ARG A 20 6.44 13.74 0.52
CA ARG A 20 6.78 12.55 1.32
C ARG A 20 7.54 11.50 0.53
N THR A 21 7.22 11.31 -0.74
CA THR A 21 7.84 10.29 -1.62
C THR A 21 9.05 10.81 -2.39
N GLU A 22 9.42 12.08 -2.21
CA GLU A 22 10.46 12.79 -2.98
C GLU A 22 10.16 12.90 -4.50
N LEU A 23 8.93 12.56 -4.93
CA LEU A 23 8.47 12.61 -6.32
C LEU A 23 7.87 13.99 -6.70
N TRP A 24 8.51 15.05 -6.25
CA TRP A 24 8.19 16.45 -6.56
C TRP A 24 7.99 16.76 -8.05
N PRO A 25 8.89 16.29 -8.95
CA PRO A 25 8.80 16.66 -10.36
C PRO A 25 7.54 16.13 -11.03
N LEU A 26 6.94 15.06 -10.47
CA LEU A 26 5.70 14.47 -10.96
C LEU A 26 4.47 15.03 -10.24
N ALA A 27 4.57 15.21 -8.92
CA ALA A 27 3.45 15.70 -8.12
C ALA A 27 3.00 17.12 -8.52
N LEU A 28 3.94 18.01 -8.81
CA LEU A 28 3.66 19.40 -9.17
C LEU A 28 2.84 19.53 -10.48
N PRO A 29 3.25 18.94 -11.62
CA PRO A 29 2.46 19.01 -12.84
C PRO A 29 1.11 18.30 -12.69
N MET A 30 1.04 17.17 -11.98
CA MET A 30 -0.22 16.47 -11.73
C MET A 30 -1.20 17.33 -10.92
N ALA A 31 -0.72 17.98 -9.87
CA ALA A 31 -1.52 18.90 -9.05
C ALA A 31 -2.04 20.08 -9.90
N LEU A 32 -1.18 20.66 -10.73
CA LEU A 32 -1.54 21.75 -11.63
C LEU A 32 -2.61 21.34 -12.65
N ILE A 33 -2.44 20.19 -13.31
CA ILE A 33 -3.40 19.67 -14.30
C ILE A 33 -4.79 19.48 -13.67
N LEU A 34 -4.84 18.98 -12.44
CA LEU A 34 -6.09 18.76 -11.73
C LEU A 34 -6.71 20.07 -11.24
N GLU A 35 -5.92 21.00 -10.73
CA GLU A 35 -6.43 22.31 -10.26
C GLU A 35 -6.86 23.24 -11.40
N LEU A 36 -6.26 23.09 -12.59
CA LEU A 36 -6.65 23.81 -13.79
C LEU A 36 -7.97 23.31 -14.39
N ALA A 37 -8.35 22.04 -14.16
CA ALA A 37 -9.52 21.44 -14.79
C ALA A 37 -10.86 22.18 -14.53
N PRO A 38 -11.16 22.73 -13.33
CA PRO A 38 -12.36 23.55 -13.10
C PRO A 38 -12.31 24.93 -13.75
N ARG A 39 -11.11 25.45 -14.04
CA ARG A 39 -10.90 26.79 -14.63
C ARG A 39 -10.89 26.76 -16.15
N VAL A 40 -10.48 25.63 -16.72
CA VAL A 40 -10.38 25.40 -18.15
C VAL A 40 -11.75 24.97 -18.70
N HIS A 41 -12.25 25.71 -19.69
CA HIS A 41 -13.53 25.43 -20.35
C HIS A 41 -13.45 24.29 -21.38
N TRP A 42 -12.22 23.80 -21.64
CA TRP A 42 -11.95 22.71 -22.56
C TRP A 42 -12.40 21.39 -21.94
N ARG A 43 -13.59 20.93 -22.34
CA ARG A 43 -14.17 19.66 -21.88
C ARG A 43 -14.23 18.68 -23.05
N TRP A 44 -13.72 17.48 -22.83
CA TRP A 44 -13.62 16.45 -23.86
C TRP A 44 -14.91 15.63 -23.85
N ALA A 45 -15.65 15.62 -24.96
CA ALA A 45 -16.76 14.70 -25.17
C ALA A 45 -16.18 13.33 -25.57
N LEU A 46 -15.74 12.55 -24.56
CA LEU A 46 -15.15 11.25 -24.77
C LEU A 46 -16.22 10.18 -24.97
N ASP A 47 -16.06 9.42 -26.05
CA ASP A 47 -16.82 8.20 -26.32
C ASP A 47 -16.47 7.09 -25.32
N ASP A 48 -17.43 6.21 -25.01
CA ASP A 48 -17.28 5.11 -24.03
C ASP A 48 -16.11 4.18 -24.37
N LYS A 49 -15.79 4.03 -25.66
CA LYS A 49 -14.66 3.25 -26.16
C LYS A 49 -13.30 3.88 -25.84
N ALA A 50 -13.20 5.20 -25.81
CA ALA A 50 -11.96 5.89 -25.48
C ALA A 50 -11.67 5.78 -23.97
N LEU A 51 -12.73 5.86 -23.16
CA LEU A 51 -12.69 5.69 -21.71
C LEU A 51 -12.24 4.27 -21.32
N ALA A 52 -12.74 3.25 -22.04
CA ALA A 52 -12.30 1.87 -21.87
C ALA A 52 -10.79 1.71 -22.11
N ARG A 53 -10.26 2.29 -23.20
CA ARG A 53 -8.84 2.22 -23.54
C ARG A 53 -7.94 2.85 -22.48
N VAL A 54 -8.38 3.93 -21.86
CA VAL A 54 -7.62 4.61 -20.80
C VAL A 54 -7.48 3.72 -19.57
N ILE A 55 -8.55 3.02 -19.21
CA ILE A 55 -8.54 2.09 -18.09
C ILE A 55 -7.66 0.89 -18.41
N ASP A 56 -7.70 0.40 -19.65
CA ASP A 56 -6.83 -0.68 -20.12
C ASP A 56 -5.35 -0.24 -20.13
N LEU A 57 -5.04 1.01 -20.54
CA LEU A 57 -3.70 1.61 -20.43
C LEU A 57 -3.24 1.72 -18.97
N THR A 58 -4.16 2.08 -18.07
CA THR A 58 -3.87 2.18 -16.65
C THR A 58 -3.56 0.81 -16.05
N ALA A 59 -4.35 -0.21 -16.41
CA ALA A 59 -4.08 -1.59 -16.02
C ALA A 59 -2.74 -2.09 -16.59
N LEU A 60 -2.40 -1.71 -17.82
CA LEU A 60 -1.10 -2.04 -18.42
C LEU A 60 0.06 -1.37 -17.65
N LEU A 61 -0.09 -0.11 -17.23
CA LEU A 61 0.89 0.58 -16.39
C LEU A 61 1.06 -0.13 -15.04
N TRP A 62 -0.02 -0.61 -14.42
CA TRP A 62 0.02 -1.42 -13.21
C TRP A 62 0.84 -2.70 -13.39
N VAL A 63 0.54 -3.45 -14.47
CA VAL A 63 1.26 -4.69 -14.79
C VAL A 63 2.73 -4.41 -15.10
N GLY A 64 3.02 -3.33 -15.84
CA GLY A 64 4.38 -2.90 -16.14
C GLY A 64 5.17 -2.54 -14.88
N ALA A 65 4.58 -1.78 -13.97
CA ALA A 65 5.20 -1.44 -12.68
C ALA A 65 5.48 -2.70 -11.84
N LEU A 66 4.51 -3.62 -11.76
CA LEU A 66 4.68 -4.90 -11.07
C LEU A 66 5.80 -5.73 -11.70
N MET A 67 5.86 -5.80 -13.03
CA MET A 67 6.88 -6.55 -13.76
C MET A 67 8.28 -5.93 -13.59
N LEU A 68 8.39 -4.60 -13.59
CA LEU A 68 9.65 -3.90 -13.32
C LEU A 68 10.15 -4.17 -11.90
N LEU A 69 9.27 -4.10 -10.90
CA LEU A 69 9.61 -4.44 -9.52
C LEU A 69 9.99 -5.92 -9.39
N PHE A 70 9.25 -6.81 -10.05
CA PHE A 70 9.58 -8.23 -10.04
C PHE A 70 10.96 -8.49 -10.68
N THR A 71 11.24 -7.89 -11.84
CA THR A 71 12.49 -8.08 -12.59
C THR A 71 13.71 -7.49 -11.88
N ARG A 72 13.57 -6.29 -11.29
CA ARG A 72 14.67 -5.62 -10.57
C ARG A 72 15.03 -6.32 -9.26
N TYR A 73 14.09 -7.03 -8.64
CA TYR A 73 14.21 -7.46 -7.25
C TYR A 73 14.05 -8.97 -7.04
N LEU A 74 14.18 -9.81 -8.08
CA LEU A 74 14.29 -11.28 -7.94
C LEU A 74 15.38 -11.73 -6.95
N ASN A 75 16.39 -10.89 -6.69
CA ASN A 75 17.60 -11.25 -5.93
C ASN A 75 17.70 -10.59 -4.54
N GLN A 76 16.69 -9.84 -4.06
CA GLN A 76 16.76 -9.18 -2.74
C GLN A 76 15.51 -9.46 -1.88
N PRO A 77 15.63 -10.15 -0.74
CA PRO A 77 14.63 -10.10 0.32
C PRO A 77 14.74 -8.76 1.08
N PRO A 78 13.64 -8.22 1.68
CA PRO A 78 12.31 -8.82 1.84
C PRO A 78 11.23 -8.31 0.86
N LEU A 79 10.27 -9.18 0.53
CA LEU A 79 9.09 -8.88 -0.33
C LEU A 79 8.25 -7.69 0.17
N ALA A 80 8.26 -7.43 1.49
CA ALA A 80 7.51 -6.37 2.12
C ALA A 80 7.91 -4.98 1.58
N THR A 81 9.21 -4.72 1.43
CA THR A 81 9.72 -3.44 0.92
C THR A 81 9.17 -3.13 -0.47
N HIS A 82 9.05 -4.14 -1.33
CA HIS A 82 8.54 -3.97 -2.70
C HIS A 82 7.05 -3.67 -2.72
N LEU A 83 6.26 -4.30 -1.84
CA LEU A 83 4.83 -4.00 -1.68
C LEU A 83 4.64 -2.55 -1.22
N TYR A 84 5.48 -2.07 -0.31
CA TYR A 84 5.48 -0.67 0.13
C TYR A 84 5.88 0.28 -1.01
N THR A 85 6.92 -0.03 -1.79
CA THR A 85 7.28 0.80 -2.96
C THR A 85 6.14 0.86 -3.98
N LEU A 86 5.50 -0.27 -4.29
CA LEU A 86 4.34 -0.30 -5.16
C LEU A 86 3.18 0.53 -4.58
N ALA A 87 2.92 0.40 -3.27
CA ALA A 87 1.93 1.18 -2.53
C ALA A 87 2.16 2.70 -2.66
N SER A 88 3.42 3.14 -2.68
CA SER A 88 3.76 4.56 -2.84
C SER A 88 3.44 5.10 -4.23
N TRP A 89 3.42 4.27 -5.28
CA TRP A 89 3.19 4.68 -6.67
C TRP A 89 1.70 4.67 -7.07
N PHE A 90 0.80 4.24 -6.18
CA PHE A 90 -0.64 4.23 -6.45
C PHE A 90 -1.21 5.57 -6.97
N PRO A 91 -0.86 6.74 -6.40
CA PRO A 91 -1.40 8.01 -6.89
C PRO A 91 -0.98 8.31 -8.32
N LEU A 92 0.25 7.97 -8.68
CA LEU A 92 0.74 8.12 -10.05
C LEU A 92 -0.03 7.23 -11.03
N LEU A 93 -0.25 5.96 -10.65
CA LEU A 93 -0.94 4.99 -11.49
C LEU A 93 -2.44 5.30 -11.62
N LEU A 94 -3.10 5.87 -10.61
CA LEU A 94 -4.52 6.22 -10.67
C LEU A 94 -4.80 7.61 -11.27
N PHE A 95 -3.77 8.35 -11.64
CA PHE A 95 -3.93 9.69 -12.19
C PHE A 95 -4.58 9.74 -13.59
N PRO A 96 -4.20 8.90 -14.58
CA PRO A 96 -4.81 8.93 -15.91
C PRO A 96 -6.34 8.82 -15.91
N PRO A 97 -6.97 7.85 -15.20
CA PRO A 97 -8.42 7.77 -15.18
C PRO A 97 -9.04 8.98 -14.47
N LEU A 98 -8.42 9.48 -13.38
CA LEU A 98 -8.93 10.66 -12.69
C LEU A 98 -8.90 11.92 -13.56
N ALA A 99 -7.79 12.17 -14.25
CA ALA A 99 -7.66 13.32 -15.13
C ALA A 99 -8.76 13.31 -16.20
N ILE A 100 -9.00 12.15 -16.80
CA ILE A 100 -10.02 11.99 -17.83
C ILE A 100 -11.44 12.14 -17.26
N GLN A 101 -11.69 11.71 -16.02
CA GLN A 101 -12.98 11.98 -15.36
C GLN A 101 -13.25 13.48 -15.26
N ARG A 102 -12.22 14.24 -14.90
CA ARG A 102 -12.33 15.67 -14.57
C ARG A 102 -12.44 16.55 -15.82
N TYR A 103 -11.77 16.17 -16.90
CA TYR A 103 -11.86 16.85 -18.20
C TYR A 103 -13.03 16.37 -19.07
N SER A 104 -13.68 15.24 -18.73
CA SER A 104 -14.85 14.75 -19.45
C SER A 104 -16.11 15.60 -19.18
N THR A 105 -16.92 15.80 -20.22
CA THR A 105 -18.24 16.45 -20.12
C THR A 105 -19.25 15.64 -19.29
N ALA A 106 -19.12 14.31 -19.26
CA ALA A 106 -20.03 13.43 -18.52
C ALA A 106 -19.85 13.50 -16.99
N GLY A 107 -18.67 13.94 -16.51
CA GLY A 107 -18.37 14.25 -15.10
C GLY A 107 -18.48 13.08 -14.10
N THR A 108 -18.96 11.92 -14.51
CA THR A 108 -19.19 10.75 -13.64
C THR A 108 -18.92 9.45 -14.39
N PHE A 109 -18.10 8.58 -13.79
CA PHE A 109 -17.86 7.24 -14.34
C PHE A 109 -18.81 6.23 -13.74
N ARG A 110 -19.32 5.31 -14.57
CA ARG A 110 -19.99 4.10 -14.07
C ARG A 110 -18.94 3.10 -13.60
N LEU A 111 -19.21 2.47 -12.46
CA LEU A 111 -18.35 1.45 -11.84
C LEU A 111 -17.96 0.32 -12.81
N GLY A 112 -18.83 -0.03 -13.75
CA GLY A 112 -18.59 -1.05 -14.77
C GLY A 112 -17.47 -0.73 -15.76
N HIS A 113 -17.04 0.54 -15.90
CA HIS A 113 -15.92 0.86 -16.78
C HIS A 113 -14.56 0.59 -16.12
N LEU A 114 -14.46 0.76 -14.79
CA LEU A 114 -13.22 0.63 -13.99
C LEU A 114 -12.81 -0.83 -13.78
N PHE A 115 -13.77 -1.74 -13.66
CA PHE A 115 -13.51 -3.14 -13.43
C PHE A 115 -13.91 -3.94 -14.66
N TYR A 116 -12.93 -4.54 -15.33
CA TYR A 116 -13.17 -5.42 -16.47
C TYR A 116 -14.17 -6.54 -16.14
N SER A 117 -14.11 -7.06 -14.91
CA SER A 117 -15.05 -8.08 -14.40
C SER A 117 -16.50 -7.57 -14.32
N LEU A 118 -16.72 -6.30 -13.95
CA LEU A 118 -18.07 -5.72 -13.91
C LEU A 118 -18.54 -5.21 -15.26
N ARG A 119 -17.63 -5.00 -16.24
CA ARG A 119 -17.97 -4.55 -17.61
C ARG A 119 -18.90 -5.53 -18.33
N ARG A 120 -18.79 -6.83 -18.02
CA ARG A 120 -19.69 -7.88 -18.53
C ARG A 120 -20.90 -8.15 -17.63
N SER A 121 -20.91 -7.62 -16.40
CA SER A 121 -22.01 -7.84 -15.45
C SER A 121 -23.14 -6.83 -15.67
N ARG A 122 -24.40 -7.30 -15.72
CA ARG A 122 -25.60 -6.43 -15.68
C ARG A 122 -26.00 -6.06 -14.24
N SER A 123 -25.06 -6.05 -13.31
CA SER A 123 -25.36 -5.76 -11.90
C SER A 123 -25.70 -4.29 -11.69
N GLU A 124 -26.59 -3.97 -10.75
CA GLU A 124 -26.92 -2.58 -10.38
C GLU A 124 -25.66 -1.79 -9.95
N LEU A 125 -24.66 -2.49 -9.40
CA LEU A 125 -23.35 -1.95 -9.05
C LEU A 125 -22.58 -1.43 -10.27
N ALA A 126 -22.69 -2.08 -11.43
CA ALA A 126 -22.00 -1.67 -12.65
C ALA A 126 -22.51 -0.32 -13.18
N GLY A 127 -23.78 0.02 -12.94
CA GLY A 127 -24.40 1.30 -13.32
C GLY A 127 -24.15 2.44 -12.33
N ARG A 128 -23.61 2.15 -11.14
CA ARG A 128 -23.44 3.15 -10.09
C ARG A 128 -22.37 4.17 -10.47
N LEU A 129 -22.75 5.45 -10.43
CA LEU A 129 -21.86 6.57 -10.70
C LEU A 129 -20.93 6.79 -9.51
N LEU A 130 -19.62 6.78 -9.75
CA LEU A 130 -18.59 6.97 -8.73
C LEU A 130 -17.77 8.22 -9.03
N LYS A 131 -17.59 9.06 -8.02
CA LYS A 131 -16.65 10.19 -8.05
C LYS A 131 -15.31 9.69 -7.55
N LEU A 132 -14.31 9.55 -8.43
CA LEU A 132 -12.98 9.06 -8.01
C LEU A 132 -12.23 10.06 -7.14
N GLU A 133 -12.65 11.32 -7.10
CA GLU A 133 -11.95 12.38 -6.37
C GLU A 133 -11.70 12.03 -4.89
N LEU A 134 -12.69 11.44 -4.21
CA LEU A 134 -12.57 11.05 -2.79
C LEU A 134 -11.70 9.81 -2.62
N SER A 135 -11.91 8.80 -3.46
CA SER A 135 -11.09 7.59 -3.44
C SER A 135 -9.62 7.93 -3.71
N TYR A 136 -9.36 8.82 -4.66
CA TYR A 136 -8.02 9.27 -5.00
C TYR A 136 -7.39 10.09 -3.87
N PHE A 137 -8.14 10.96 -3.20
CA PHE A 137 -7.66 11.66 -2.01
C PHE A 137 -7.19 10.69 -0.92
N VAL A 138 -8.00 9.67 -0.62
CA VAL A 138 -7.65 8.64 0.37
C VAL A 138 -6.39 7.88 -0.08
N VAL A 139 -6.30 7.50 -1.36
CA VAL A 139 -5.13 6.81 -1.89
C VAL A 139 -3.87 7.68 -1.82
N CYS A 140 -3.95 8.99 -2.09
CA CYS A 140 -2.81 9.90 -1.90
C CYS A 140 -2.32 9.92 -0.46
N LEU A 141 -3.26 9.93 0.49
CA LEU A 141 -2.95 9.96 1.91
C LEU A 141 -2.30 8.63 2.37
N LEU A 142 -2.85 7.49 1.94
CA LEU A 142 -2.29 6.17 2.21
C LEU A 142 -0.92 5.97 1.55
N ALA A 143 -0.74 6.44 0.32
CA ALA A 143 0.56 6.35 -0.33
C ALA A 143 1.61 7.22 0.37
N ALA A 144 1.21 8.37 0.93
CA ALA A 144 2.10 9.24 1.70
C ALA A 144 2.50 8.60 3.05
N SER A 145 1.67 7.74 3.63
CA SER A 145 1.95 7.07 4.91
C SER A 145 2.99 5.96 4.82
N VAL A 146 3.32 5.48 3.62
CA VAL A 146 4.32 4.43 3.40
C VAL A 146 5.72 4.86 3.86
N THR A 147 5.99 6.16 3.81
CA THR A 147 7.30 6.72 4.17
C THR A 147 7.46 6.74 5.69
N ALA A 148 8.52 6.11 6.21
CA ALA A 148 8.78 6.00 7.65
C ALA A 148 9.19 7.32 8.34
N GLN A 149 9.19 8.45 7.61
CA GLN A 149 9.58 9.73 8.16
C GLN A 149 8.57 10.24 9.22
N PRO A 150 9.04 10.68 10.40
CA PRO A 150 8.18 11.26 11.42
C PRO A 150 7.46 12.51 10.88
N GLY A 151 6.25 12.77 11.36
CA GLY A 151 5.47 13.96 10.96
C GLY A 151 4.42 13.74 9.87
N TYR A 152 4.05 12.49 9.55
CA TYR A 152 2.94 12.22 8.63
C TYR A 152 1.63 12.89 9.09
N LEU A 153 1.32 12.77 10.38
CA LEU A 153 0.13 13.36 11.01
C LEU A 153 0.11 14.88 10.93
N LEU A 154 1.27 15.54 10.89
CA LEU A 154 1.36 16.99 10.77
C LEU A 154 0.86 17.50 9.42
N GLY A 155 1.06 16.74 8.34
CA GLY A 155 0.53 17.08 7.01
C GLY A 155 -0.84 16.47 6.73
N ALA A 156 -1.07 15.22 7.14
CA ALA A 156 -2.34 14.54 6.94
C ALA A 156 -3.48 15.13 7.80
N GLY A 157 -3.17 15.58 9.02
CA GLY A 157 -4.14 16.15 9.96
C GLY A 157 -4.87 17.37 9.42
N PRO A 158 -4.17 18.44 8.98
CA PRO A 158 -4.79 19.61 8.37
C PRO A 158 -5.62 19.29 7.13
N LEU A 159 -5.18 18.33 6.28
CA LEU A 159 -5.92 17.90 5.09
C LEU A 159 -7.24 17.20 5.46
N LEU A 160 -7.21 16.30 6.44
CA LEU A 160 -8.40 15.62 6.95
C LEU A 160 -9.32 16.59 7.68
N PHE A 161 -8.77 17.52 8.46
CA PHE A 161 -9.52 18.60 9.09
C PHE A 161 -10.24 19.47 8.06
N TRP A 162 -9.55 19.87 6.98
CA TRP A 162 -10.12 20.63 5.89
C TRP A 162 -11.25 19.84 5.18
N LEU A 163 -11.06 18.54 4.97
CA LEU A 163 -12.07 17.65 4.41
C LEU A 163 -13.32 17.57 5.31
N LEU A 164 -13.14 17.38 6.62
CA LEU A 164 -14.23 17.29 7.60
C LEU A 164 -15.03 18.60 7.67
N ILE A 165 -14.35 19.74 7.66
CA ILE A 165 -15.00 21.05 7.59
C ILE A 165 -15.76 21.23 6.29
N ALA A 166 -15.23 20.79 5.16
CA ALA A 166 -15.90 20.89 3.87
C ALA A 166 -17.11 19.94 3.77
N ALA A 167 -17.06 18.78 4.43
CA ALA A 167 -18.14 17.80 4.53
C ALA A 167 -19.24 18.19 5.56
N ARG A 168 -19.15 19.37 6.17
CA ARG A 168 -20.06 19.84 7.23
C ARG A 168 -21.55 19.69 6.88
N PRO A 169 -22.36 19.06 7.74
CA PRO A 169 -23.81 19.16 7.64
C PRO A 169 -24.24 20.59 7.99
N ARG A 170 -25.01 21.25 7.11
CA ARG A 170 -25.55 22.61 7.35
C ARG A 170 -26.45 22.76 8.59
N ARG A 171 -26.84 21.64 9.22
CA ARG A 171 -27.73 21.61 10.39
C ARG A 171 -27.06 21.99 11.71
N TYR A 172 -25.74 21.87 11.83
CA TYR A 172 -25.04 22.10 13.10
C TYR A 172 -24.32 23.45 13.13
N ARG A 173 -24.19 24.02 14.34
CA ARG A 173 -23.47 25.28 14.59
C ARG A 173 -21.99 25.12 14.21
N TRP A 174 -21.47 26.08 13.45
CA TRP A 174 -20.08 26.10 12.96
C TRP A 174 -19.01 25.85 14.04
N PRO A 175 -19.03 26.50 15.23
CA PRO A 175 -17.98 26.29 16.22
C PRO A 175 -17.95 24.86 16.77
N LEU A 176 -19.11 24.18 16.86
CA LEU A 176 -19.19 22.82 17.36
C LEU A 176 -18.57 21.82 16.37
N VAL A 177 -18.78 22.02 15.07
CA VAL A 177 -18.17 21.17 14.02
C VAL A 177 -16.65 21.36 13.96
N VAL A 178 -16.18 22.60 14.10
CA VAL A 178 -14.73 22.90 14.16
C VAL A 178 -14.12 22.25 15.39
N ALA A 179 -14.74 22.40 16.56
CA ALA A 179 -14.26 21.81 17.81
C ALA A 179 -14.21 20.28 17.73
N LEU A 180 -15.25 19.62 17.20
CA LEU A 180 -15.27 18.16 17.04
C LEU A 180 -14.22 17.68 16.02
N SER A 181 -14.05 18.39 14.90
CA SER A 181 -13.06 18.01 13.88
C SER A 181 -11.64 18.16 14.41
N LEU A 182 -11.39 19.20 15.22
CA LEU A 182 -10.11 19.42 15.87
C LEU A 182 -9.85 18.37 16.95
N ALA A 183 -10.86 18.04 17.76
CA ALA A 183 -10.80 16.96 18.74
C ALA A 183 -10.49 15.61 18.07
N ALA A 184 -11.11 15.31 16.92
CA ALA A 184 -10.84 14.10 16.16
C ALA A 184 -9.39 14.05 15.64
N CYS A 185 -8.86 15.17 15.14
CA CYS A 185 -7.47 15.24 14.68
C CYS A 185 -6.48 15.08 15.84
N LEU A 186 -6.75 15.68 17.00
CA LEU A 186 -5.92 15.53 18.19
C LEU A 186 -5.97 14.10 18.74
N ALA A 187 -7.14 13.46 18.74
CA ALA A 187 -7.32 12.07 19.17
C ALA A 187 -6.65 11.06 18.22
N ALA A 188 -6.43 11.41 16.95
CA ALA A 188 -5.76 10.54 15.99
C ALA A 188 -4.29 10.25 16.35
N TRP A 189 -3.61 11.20 17.01
CA TRP A 189 -2.21 11.03 17.41
C TRP A 189 -2.01 9.86 18.39
N PRO A 190 -2.65 9.83 19.58
CA PRO A 190 -2.51 8.70 20.49
C PRO A 190 -3.06 7.40 19.89
N LEU A 191 -4.12 7.45 19.09
CA LEU A 191 -4.67 6.26 18.43
C LEU A 191 -3.66 5.60 17.49
N SER A 192 -2.98 6.40 16.65
CA SER A 192 -1.97 5.88 15.73
C SER A 192 -0.79 5.24 16.46
N PHE A 193 -0.37 5.84 17.56
CA PHE A 193 0.74 5.33 18.36
C PHE A 193 0.37 4.04 19.10
N SER A 194 -0.84 3.95 19.65
CA SER A 194 -1.36 2.73 20.25
C SER A 194 -1.52 1.61 19.24
N LEU A 195 -2.01 1.90 18.03
CA LEU A 195 -2.10 0.90 16.95
C LEU A 195 -0.73 0.40 16.52
N HIS A 196 0.25 1.30 16.41
CA HIS A 196 1.62 0.92 16.06
C HIS A 196 2.24 0.01 17.13
N ARG A 197 2.03 0.31 18.42
CA ARG A 197 2.44 -0.57 19.52
C ARG A 197 1.78 -1.94 19.45
N LEU A 198 0.46 -1.98 19.22
CA LEU A 198 -0.27 -3.23 19.05
C LEU A 198 0.22 -4.03 17.84
N GLN A 199 0.58 -3.37 16.76
CA GLN A 199 1.14 -4.02 15.58
C GLN A 199 2.49 -4.66 15.90
N LEU A 200 3.38 -3.95 16.60
CA LEU A 200 4.68 -4.49 17.02
C LEU A 200 4.49 -5.70 17.96
N ASP A 201 3.63 -5.57 18.97
CA ASP A 201 3.32 -6.68 19.89
C ASP A 201 2.70 -7.89 19.15
N MET A 202 1.98 -7.67 18.05
CA MET A 202 1.44 -8.73 17.21
C MET A 202 2.51 -9.34 16.32
N GLU A 203 3.38 -8.54 15.71
CA GLU A 203 4.49 -9.01 14.86
C GLU A 203 5.43 -9.91 15.65
N ASP A 204 5.75 -9.56 16.89
CA ASP A 204 6.58 -10.39 17.77
C ASP A 204 5.92 -11.75 18.03
N ARG A 205 4.64 -11.76 18.42
CA ARG A 205 3.89 -13.00 18.67
C ARG A 205 3.67 -13.84 17.41
N PHE A 206 3.45 -13.21 16.27
CA PHE A 206 3.30 -13.93 15.01
C PHE A 206 4.62 -14.50 14.55
N THR A 207 5.74 -13.83 14.78
CA THR A 207 7.07 -14.34 14.44
C THR A 207 7.39 -15.56 15.27
N GLU A 208 7.17 -15.51 16.59
CA GLU A 208 7.31 -16.66 17.49
C GLU A 208 6.39 -17.83 17.06
N TRP A 209 5.11 -17.57 16.81
CA TRP A 209 4.16 -18.59 16.37
C TRP A 209 4.52 -19.20 14.99
N PHE A 210 4.97 -18.38 14.05
CA PHE A 210 5.34 -18.81 12.71
C PHE A 210 6.66 -19.60 12.73
N GLN A 211 7.61 -19.21 13.59
CA GLN A 211 8.82 -19.99 13.85
C GLN A 211 8.47 -21.33 14.47
N ASP A 212 7.64 -21.39 15.52
CA ASP A 212 7.21 -22.65 16.13
C ASP A 212 6.47 -23.58 15.14
N TRP A 213 5.73 -23.03 14.18
CA TRP A 213 5.03 -23.80 13.15
C TRP A 213 5.93 -24.25 11.98
N LEU A 214 7.02 -23.54 11.70
CA LEU A 214 7.96 -23.83 10.60
C LEU A 214 9.29 -24.44 11.04
N VAL A 215 9.59 -24.51 12.33
CA VAL A 215 10.74 -25.22 12.93
C VAL A 215 10.39 -26.70 13.03
N ASP A 216 10.15 -27.31 11.87
CA ASP A 216 10.57 -28.70 11.67
C ASP A 216 12.04 -28.60 11.19
N PHE A 217 12.96 -29.18 11.96
CA PHE A 217 14.40 -29.10 11.71
C PHE A 217 14.73 -29.72 10.34
N ASP A 218 14.91 -28.88 9.30
CA ASP A 218 15.25 -29.31 7.94
C ASP A 218 16.71 -28.93 7.60
N PRO A 219 17.63 -29.92 7.49
CA PRO A 219 19.04 -29.71 7.16
C PRO A 219 19.31 -29.04 5.81
N TYR A 220 18.31 -28.94 4.92
CA TYR A 220 18.44 -28.26 3.62
C TYR A 220 18.12 -26.76 3.67
N ARG A 221 17.80 -26.19 4.85
CA ARG A 221 17.56 -24.75 5.01
C ARG A 221 18.84 -23.97 5.30
N SER A 222 18.90 -22.75 4.74
CA SER A 222 20.04 -21.83 4.82
C SER A 222 20.11 -20.99 6.10
N SER A 223 19.18 -21.16 7.05
CA SER A 223 19.19 -20.47 8.35
C SER A 223 19.14 -21.49 9.50
N THR A 224 19.85 -21.20 10.59
CA THR A 224 19.85 -21.99 11.83
C THR A 224 19.50 -21.10 13.01
N SER A 225 18.73 -21.61 13.97
CA SER A 225 18.32 -20.91 15.20
C SER A 225 19.41 -20.94 16.27
N LEU A 226 20.63 -20.57 15.89
CA LEU A 226 21.79 -20.55 16.78
C LEU A 226 21.65 -19.36 17.75
N GLY A 227 21.15 -19.61 18.97
CA GLY A 227 20.97 -18.60 20.01
C GLY A 227 19.63 -18.65 20.75
N ASP A 228 18.65 -19.39 20.24
CA ASP A 228 17.34 -19.52 20.89
C ASP A 228 17.38 -20.50 22.07
N ILE A 229 16.76 -20.10 23.18
CA ILE A 229 16.65 -20.90 24.41
C ILE A 229 15.45 -21.84 24.25
N GLY A 230 15.70 -23.10 23.88
CA GLY A 230 14.69 -24.14 23.78
C GLY A 230 15.28 -25.55 23.81
N GLU A 231 14.46 -26.56 24.13
CA GLU A 231 14.87 -27.96 24.00
C GLU A 231 15.00 -28.33 22.52
N LEU A 232 16.21 -28.67 22.07
CA LEU A 232 16.41 -29.31 20.77
C LEU A 232 15.70 -30.68 20.80
N LYS A 233 14.52 -30.77 20.16
CA LYS A 233 13.89 -32.06 19.88
C LYS A 233 14.73 -32.79 18.84
N LEU A 234 15.45 -33.82 19.29
CA LEU A 234 16.10 -34.77 18.40
C LEU A 234 15.02 -35.48 17.59
N SER A 235 15.07 -35.33 16.26
CA SER A 235 14.17 -36.04 15.34
C SER A 235 14.56 -37.52 15.30
N ASP A 236 13.60 -38.42 15.55
CA ASP A 236 13.79 -39.88 15.42
C ASP A 236 13.87 -40.37 13.95
N ARG A 237 13.97 -39.44 12.99
CA ARG A 237 14.03 -39.75 11.56
C ARG A 237 15.43 -40.20 11.16
N VAL A 238 15.57 -41.46 10.75
CA VAL A 238 16.81 -41.99 10.18
C VAL A 238 17.04 -41.40 8.78
N VAL A 239 17.98 -40.46 8.65
CA VAL A 239 18.30 -39.79 7.37
C VAL A 239 19.30 -40.57 6.53
N LEU A 240 20.31 -41.19 7.16
CA LEU A 240 21.40 -41.88 6.47
C LEU A 240 21.92 -43.06 7.30
N ARG A 241 22.19 -44.20 6.65
CA ARG A 241 22.90 -45.34 7.25
C ARG A 241 24.23 -45.53 6.54
N LEU A 242 25.33 -45.45 7.28
CA LEU A 242 26.68 -45.66 6.74
C LEU A 242 27.17 -47.07 7.07
N LYS A 243 27.77 -47.73 6.09
CA LYS A 243 28.50 -48.98 6.28
C LYS A 243 29.99 -48.70 6.04
N PRO A 244 30.82 -48.61 7.09
CA PRO A 244 32.26 -48.43 6.91
C PRO A 244 32.89 -49.68 6.27
N MET A 245 34.01 -49.49 5.58
CA MET A 245 34.80 -50.61 5.06
C MET A 245 35.47 -51.38 6.20
N SER A 246 35.74 -52.66 5.97
CA SER A 246 36.38 -53.56 6.94
C SER A 246 37.74 -53.01 7.39
N GLY A 247 37.84 -52.64 8.67
CA GLY A 247 39.07 -52.10 9.29
C GLY A 247 39.04 -50.59 9.56
N ASP A 248 38.03 -49.87 9.05
CA ASP A 248 37.86 -48.44 9.31
C ASP A 248 36.74 -48.20 10.34
N ARG A 249 37.00 -47.32 11.32
CA ARG A 249 36.02 -46.97 12.38
C ARG A 249 34.98 -45.96 11.92
N GLY A 250 35.13 -45.41 10.71
CA GLY A 250 34.23 -44.41 10.14
C GLY A 250 34.32 -43.04 10.85
N PRO A 251 33.79 -41.98 10.23
CA PRO A 251 33.82 -40.64 10.83
C PRO A 251 32.85 -40.55 12.02
N TRP A 252 33.33 -39.99 13.13
CA TRP A 252 32.54 -39.78 14.36
C TRP A 252 31.47 -38.69 14.20
N LEU A 253 31.70 -37.75 13.28
CA LEU A 253 30.81 -36.63 13.01
C LEU A 253 30.64 -36.47 11.51
N LEU A 254 29.39 -36.48 11.07
CA LEU A 254 29.01 -36.14 9.70
C LEU A 254 28.59 -34.68 9.67
N ARG A 255 29.27 -33.89 8.85
CA ARG A 255 28.90 -32.50 8.62
C ARG A 255 27.62 -32.47 7.80
N ALA A 256 26.54 -31.92 8.37
CA ALA A 256 25.27 -31.75 7.67
C ALA A 256 25.22 -30.43 6.87
N ALA A 257 25.61 -29.32 7.49
CA ALA A 257 25.62 -27.99 6.86
C ALA A 257 26.75 -27.13 7.42
N SER A 258 27.08 -26.04 6.72
CA SER A 258 28.01 -24.99 7.19
C SER A 258 27.37 -23.63 6.98
N TYR A 259 27.29 -22.83 8.03
CA TYR A 259 26.78 -21.46 8.00
C TYR A 259 27.96 -20.50 8.19
N ASN A 260 28.04 -19.46 7.37
CA ASN A 260 29.17 -18.52 7.33
C ASN A 260 28.78 -17.05 7.54
N SER A 261 27.49 -16.76 7.75
CA SER A 261 26.98 -15.43 8.06
C SER A 261 26.20 -15.46 9.37
N TYR A 262 26.51 -14.53 10.28
CA TYR A 262 25.78 -14.32 11.53
C TYR A 262 25.11 -12.93 11.46
N PHE A 263 23.80 -12.90 11.67
CA PHE A 263 23.02 -11.67 11.78
C PHE A 263 22.48 -11.62 13.20
N ASP A 264 22.98 -10.68 13.99
CA ASP A 264 22.38 -10.31 15.27
C ASP A 264 21.25 -9.33 14.94
N GLY A 265 20.02 -9.69 15.31
CA GLY A 265 18.82 -8.89 15.04
C GLY A 265 18.78 -7.62 15.89
#